data_AF-A0A3D5T9N3-F1
#
_entry.id   AF-A0A3D5T9N3-F1
#
_cell.length_a   1.000
_cell.length_b   1.000
_cell.length_c   1.000
_cell.angle_alpha   90.00
_cell.angle_beta   90.00
_cell.angle_gamma   90.00
#
_symmetry.space_group_name_H-M   'P 1'
#
loop_
_entity.id
_entity.type
_entity.pdbx_description
1 polymer ?
#
loop_
_entity_poly.entity_id
_entity_poly.type
_entity_poly.pdbx_seq_one_letter_code
_entity_poly.pdbx_strand_id
1 'polypeptide(L)'
;MEKIVEQGLLYDFYGDLLTEHQRAVYEDAVYNDMSLSELADAYEVSRQGIHDLLKRCDKILLGYEDKLHLVEKFTKIKGLLHDMKETEQLSEIHRIADEILEEL
;
A
#
# COMPACT_ATOMS: atom_id res chain seq x y z
N MET A 1 5.73 1.42 -9.29
CA MET A 1 5.57 1.39 -7.82
C MET A 1 6.72 0.54 -7.29
N GLU A 2 7.46 0.98 -6.28
CA GLU A 2 8.51 0.15 -5.68
C GLU A 2 7.88 -1.08 -5.01
N LYS A 3 8.56 -2.23 -5.04
CA LYS A 3 8.05 -3.50 -4.49
C LYS A 3 7.62 -3.40 -3.02
N ILE A 4 8.32 -2.58 -2.23
CA ILE A 4 8.02 -2.37 -0.80
C ILE A 4 6.69 -1.63 -0.62
N VAL A 5 6.44 -0.61 -1.46
CA VAL A 5 5.17 0.15 -1.45
C VAL A 5 3.99 -0.73 -1.84
N GLU A 6 4.19 -1.67 -2.76
CA GLU A 6 3.18 -2.65 -3.17
C GLU A 6 2.86 -3.65 -2.03
N GLN A 7 3.89 -4.13 -1.31
CA GLN A 7 3.71 -5.08 -0.19
C GLN A 7 3.02 -4.47 1.02
N GLY A 8 3.34 -3.23 1.38
CA GLY A 8 2.65 -2.52 2.46
C GLY A 8 1.17 -2.28 2.13
N LEU A 9 0.87 -1.87 0.89
CA LEU A 9 -0.51 -1.63 0.47
C LEU A 9 -1.33 -2.92 0.39
N LEU A 10 -0.73 -4.03 -0.07
CA LEU A 10 -1.38 -5.34 -0.02
C LEU A 10 -1.68 -5.76 1.42
N TYR A 11 -0.75 -5.51 2.34
CA TYR A 11 -0.96 -5.81 3.75
C TYR A 11 -2.07 -4.95 4.37
N ASP A 12 -2.12 -3.65 4.08
CA ASP A 12 -3.17 -2.76 4.60
C ASP A 12 -4.58 -3.23 4.18
N PHE A 13 -4.71 -3.84 3.00
CA PHE A 13 -6.00 -4.33 2.48
C PHE A 13 -6.33 -5.76 2.89
N TYR A 14 -5.33 -6.63 3.07
CA TYR A 14 -5.53 -8.07 3.20
C TYR A 14 -4.85 -8.69 4.44
N GLY A 15 -4.15 -7.91 5.25
CA GLY A 15 -3.37 -8.37 6.40
C GLY A 15 -4.21 -9.09 7.46
N ASP A 16 -5.47 -8.66 7.65
CA ASP A 16 -6.42 -9.32 8.56
C ASP A 16 -6.88 -10.71 8.09
N LEU A 17 -6.56 -11.10 6.85
CA LEU A 17 -6.82 -12.44 6.32
C LEU A 17 -5.66 -13.41 6.61
N LEU A 18 -4.52 -12.90 7.11
CA LEU A 18 -3.44 -13.71 7.63
C LEU A 18 -3.80 -14.26 9.01
N THR A 19 -3.17 -15.36 9.40
CA THR A 19 -3.22 -15.82 10.79
C THR A 19 -2.51 -14.83 11.71
N GLU A 20 -2.87 -14.79 13.00
CA GLU A 20 -2.25 -13.90 13.98
C GLU A 20 -0.71 -14.01 14.00
N HIS A 21 -0.17 -15.22 13.92
CA HIS A 21 1.29 -15.44 13.87
C HIS A 21 1.93 -14.89 12.58
N GLN A 22 1.31 -15.13 11.43
CA GLN A 22 1.78 -14.58 10.15
C GLN A 22 1.78 -13.06 10.16
N ARG A 23 0.72 -12.48 10.74
CA ARG A 23 0.53 -11.05 10.84
C ARG A 23 1.64 -10.41 11.69
N ALA A 24 1.87 -10.92 12.90
CA ALA A 24 2.90 -10.42 13.79
C ALA A 24 4.30 -10.44 13.15
N VAL A 25 4.70 -11.58 12.55
CA VAL A 25 6.01 -11.68 11.88
C VAL A 25 6.12 -10.74 10.68
N TYR A 26 5.04 -10.58 9.91
CA TYR A 26 5.03 -9.70 8.74
C TYR A 26 5.07 -8.22 9.14
N GLU A 27 4.36 -7.83 10.20
CA GLU A 27 4.38 -6.46 10.73
C GLU A 27 5.79 -6.07 11.19
N ASP A 28 6.42 -6.95 11.96
CA ASP A 28 7.78 -6.73 12.42
C ASP A 28 8.79 -6.63 11.28
N ALA A 29 8.62 -7.43 10.23
CA ALA A 29 9.47 -7.37 9.05
C ALA A 29 9.26 -6.09 8.21
N VAL A 30 8.02 -5.68 7.98
CA VAL A 30 7.67 -4.64 6.99
C VAL A 30 7.55 -3.25 7.61
N TYR A 31 7.03 -3.14 8.83
CA TYR A 31 6.79 -1.85 9.50
C TYR A 31 7.84 -1.53 10.58
N ASN A 32 8.39 -2.56 11.24
CA ASN A 32 9.44 -2.37 12.25
C ASN A 32 10.86 -2.57 11.71
N ASP A 33 11.01 -2.85 10.40
CA ASP A 33 12.30 -3.04 9.70
C ASP A 33 13.22 -4.08 10.37
N MET A 34 12.63 -5.09 11.03
CA MET A 34 13.39 -6.15 11.68
C MET A 34 14.05 -7.04 10.63
N SER A 35 15.33 -7.32 10.81
CA SER A 35 16.07 -8.24 9.96
C SER A 35 15.60 -9.69 10.15
N LEU A 36 15.86 -10.55 9.16
CA LEU A 36 15.55 -11.98 9.25
C LEU A 36 16.21 -12.68 10.45
N SER A 37 17.36 -12.16 10.92
CA SER A 37 18.02 -12.69 12.11
C SER A 37 17.29 -12.27 13.39
N GLU A 38 16.91 -11.00 13.51
CA GLU A 38 16.15 -10.50 14.67
C GLU A 38 14.78 -11.17 14.78
N LEU A 39 14.11 -11.40 13.65
CA LEU A 39 12.86 -12.16 13.60
C LEU A 39 13.05 -13.63 13.98
N ALA A 40 14.13 -14.25 13.52
CA ALA A 40 14.43 -15.64 13.86
C ALA A 40 14.60 -15.82 15.38
N ASP A 41 15.33 -14.89 16.00
CA ASP A 41 15.54 -14.88 17.44
C ASP A 41 14.25 -14.56 18.21
N ALA A 42 13.50 -13.53 17.79
CA ALA A 42 12.28 -13.08 18.48
C ALA A 42 11.15 -14.11 18.47
N TYR A 43 11.02 -14.87 17.37
CA TYR A 43 9.95 -15.85 17.18
C TYR A 43 10.43 -17.29 17.44
N GLU A 44 11.69 -17.50 17.82
CA GLU A 44 12.31 -18.82 18.03
C GLU A 44 12.18 -19.75 16.81
N VAL A 45 12.30 -19.18 15.60
CA VAL A 45 12.22 -19.89 14.31
C VAL A 45 13.54 -19.75 13.57
N SER A 46 13.93 -20.73 12.77
CA SER A 46 15.11 -20.58 11.90
C SER A 46 14.95 -19.39 10.93
N ARG A 47 16.07 -18.74 10.58
CA ARG A 47 16.11 -17.68 9.54
C ARG A 47 15.45 -18.12 8.23
N GLN A 48 15.63 -19.39 7.84
CA GLN A 48 14.98 -19.96 6.66
C GLN A 48 13.46 -20.06 6.84
N GLY A 49 13.00 -20.45 8.03
CA GLY A 49 11.58 -20.50 8.38
C GLY A 49 10.91 -19.12 8.31
N ILE A 50 11.58 -18.08 8.83
CA ILE A 50 11.09 -16.68 8.70
C ILE A 50 10.99 -16.28 7.23
N HIS A 51 12.06 -16.50 6.45
CA HIS A 51 12.07 -16.19 5.03
C HIS A 51 10.92 -16.87 4.28
N ASP A 52 10.69 -18.16 4.55
CA ASP A 52 9.62 -18.93 3.90
C ASP A 52 8.22 -18.53 4.38
N LEU A 53 8.09 -18.07 5.62
CA LEU A 53 6.85 -17.51 6.15
C LEU A 53 6.49 -16.20 5.44
N LEU A 54 7.42 -15.24 5.36
CA LEU A 54 7.20 -13.95 4.68
C LEU A 54 6.81 -14.16 3.22
N LYS A 55 7.54 -15.03 2.50
CA LYS A 55 7.23 -15.38 1.11
C LYS A 55 5.86 -16.04 0.94
N ARG A 56 5.37 -16.74 1.97
CA ARG A 56 4.03 -17.34 1.96
C ARG A 56 2.96 -16.27 2.21
N CYS A 57 3.19 -15.34 3.12
CA CYS A 57 2.33 -14.18 3.34
C CYS A 57 2.17 -13.38 2.04
N ASP A 58 3.27 -13.03 1.37
CA ASP A 58 3.26 -12.34 0.07
C ASP A 58 2.33 -13.04 -0.93
N LYS A 59 2.46 -14.36 -1.07
CA LYS A 59 1.62 -15.15 -1.99
C LYS A 59 0.15 -15.16 -1.59
N ILE A 60 -0.16 -15.17 -0.30
CA ILE A 60 -1.54 -15.14 0.19
C ILE A 60 -2.16 -13.78 -0.14
N LEU A 61 -1.47 -12.69 0.20
CA LEU A 61 -1.94 -11.32 -0.03
C LEU A 61 -2.12 -11.05 -1.53
N LEU A 62 -1.14 -11.42 -2.37
CA LEU A 62 -1.26 -11.34 -3.83
C LEU A 62 -2.42 -12.19 -4.36
N GLY A 63 -2.62 -13.39 -3.83
CA GLY A 63 -3.72 -14.26 -4.24
C GLY A 63 -5.11 -13.70 -3.88
N TYR A 64 -5.21 -12.80 -2.90
CA TYR A 64 -6.43 -12.04 -2.63
C TYR A 64 -6.58 -10.88 -3.62
N GLU A 65 -5.51 -10.15 -3.92
CA GLU A 65 -5.55 -9.08 -4.92
C GLU A 65 -5.96 -9.61 -6.30
N ASP A 66 -5.40 -10.75 -6.74
CA ASP A 66 -5.76 -11.40 -8.01
C ASP A 66 -7.26 -11.73 -8.13
N LYS A 67 -7.97 -11.84 -6.99
CA LYS A 67 -9.40 -12.17 -6.97
C LYS A 67 -10.29 -10.95 -6.74
N LEU A 68 -9.82 -9.99 -5.95
CA LEU A 68 -10.65 -8.90 -5.43
C LEU A 68 -10.33 -7.54 -6.08
N HIS A 69 -9.08 -7.37 -6.53
CA HIS A 69 -8.56 -6.17 -7.19
C HIS A 69 -8.78 -4.88 -6.37
N LEU A 70 -8.72 -4.94 -5.04
CA LEU A 70 -9.04 -3.78 -4.19
C LEU A 70 -7.94 -2.73 -4.25
N VAL A 71 -6.67 -3.15 -4.29
CA VAL A 71 -5.53 -2.22 -4.41
C VAL A 71 -5.55 -1.51 -5.76
N GLU A 72 -5.81 -2.25 -6.84
CA GLU A 72 -5.98 -1.68 -8.18
C GLU A 72 -7.12 -0.65 -8.21
N LYS A 73 -8.31 -1.03 -7.72
CA LYS A 73 -9.47 -0.13 -7.65
C LYS A 73 -9.18 1.12 -6.84
N PHE A 74 -8.54 0.97 -5.67
CA PHE A 74 -8.16 2.08 -4.82
C PHE A 74 -7.21 3.05 -5.53
N THR A 75 -6.18 2.52 -6.20
CA THR A 75 -5.21 3.34 -6.94
C THR A 75 -5.88 4.07 -8.10
N LYS A 76 -6.80 3.41 -8.81
CA LYS A 76 -7.57 4.03 -9.88
C LYS A 76 -8.47 5.16 -9.37
N ILE A 77 -9.19 4.94 -8.27
CA ILE A 77 -10.04 5.97 -7.65
C ILE A 77 -9.18 7.15 -7.18
N LYS A 78 -8.03 6.88 -6.56
CA LYS A 78 -7.09 7.93 -6.12
C LYS A 78 -6.57 8.77 -7.28
N GLY A 79 -6.26 8.15 -8.42
CA GLY A 79 -5.87 8.86 -9.65
C GLY A 79 -6.99 9.76 -10.18
N LEU A 80 -8.20 9.22 -10.32
CA LEU A 80 -9.36 10.01 -10.79
C LEU A 80 -9.64 11.22 -9.89
N LEU A 81 -9.56 11.05 -8.57
CA LEU A 81 -9.73 12.15 -7.62
C LEU A 81 -8.62 13.21 -7.72
N HIS A 82 -7.40 12.81 -8.07
CA HIS A 82 -6.31 13.74 -8.30
C HIS A 82 -6.56 14.58 -9.56
N ASP A 83 -6.92 13.93 -10.68
CA ASP A 83 -7.21 14.58 -11.95
C ASP A 83 -8.41 15.55 -11.85
N MET A 84 -9.43 15.17 -11.07
CA MET A 84 -10.58 16.04 -10.79
C MET A 84 -10.18 17.31 -10.04
N LYS A 85 -9.30 17.20 -9.04
CA LYS A 85 -8.80 18.36 -8.29
C LYS A 85 -7.99 19.30 -9.17
N GLU A 86 -7.15 18.77 -10.06
CA GLU A 86 -6.40 19.61 -11.02
C GLU A 86 -7.34 20.35 -11.97
N THR A 87 -8.39 19.69 -12.44
CA THR A 87 -9.41 20.31 -13.31
C THR A 87 -10.16 21.43 -12.58
N GLU A 88 -10.56 21.20 -11.33
CA GLU A 88 -11.22 22.21 -10.49
C GLU A 88 -10.31 23.42 -10.25
N GLN A 89 -9.03 23.20 -9.91
CA GLN A 89 -8.04 24.26 -9.76
C GLN A 89 -7.85 25.06 -11.05
N LEU A 90 -7.79 24.40 -12.20
CA LEU A 90 -7.66 25.06 -13.50
C LEU A 90 -8.90 25.92 -13.83
N SER A 91 -10.09 25.45 -13.46
CA SER A 91 -11.34 26.22 -13.64
C SER A 91 -11.37 27.46 -12.75
N GLU A 92 -10.88 27.36 -11.52
CA GLU A 92 -10.80 28.50 -10.59
C GLU A 92 -9.75 29.53 -11.04
N ILE A 93 -8.62 29.07 -11.60
CA ILE A 93 -7.63 29.96 -12.22
C ILE A 93 -8.24 30.73 -13.40
N HIS A 94 -9.00 30.07 -14.28
CA HIS A 94 -9.67 30.75 -15.40
C HIS A 94 -10.67 31.79 -14.90
N ARG A 95 -11.50 31.45 -13.91
CA ARG A 95 -12.46 32.38 -13.30
C ARG A 95 -11.77 33.63 -12.76
N ILE A 96 -10.68 33.47 -12.01
CA ILE A 96 -9.90 34.59 -11.45
C ILE A 96 -9.26 35.41 -12.58
N ALA A 97 -8.74 34.77 -13.62
CA ALA A 97 -8.16 35.47 -14.77
C ALA A 97 -9.20 36.33 -15.50
N ASP A 98 -10.41 35.80 -15.72
CA ASP A 98 -11.51 36.54 -16.33
C ASP A 98 -11.95 37.74 -15.46
N GLU A 99 -12.07 37.56 -14.14
CA GLU A 99 -12.36 38.65 -13.20
C GLU A 99 -11.30 39.77 -13.25
N ILE A 100 -10.01 39.42 -13.29
CA ILE A 100 -8.92 40.40 -13.41
C ILE A 100 -8.99 41.15 -14.75
N LEU A 101 -9.34 40.45 -15.84
CA LEU A 101 -9.43 41.05 -17.17
C LEU A 101 -10.65 41.97 -17.33
N GLU A 102 -11.75 41.72 -16.61
CA GLU A 102 -12.94 42.60 -16.61
C GLU A 102 -12.74 43.88 -15.79
N GLU A 103 -11.84 43.87 -14.80
CA GLU A 103 -11.50 45.04 -13.98
C GLU A 103 -10.47 46.01 -14.62
N LEU A 104 -9.90 45.64 -15.78
CA LEU A 104 -8.93 46.44 -16.56
C LEU A 104 -9.60 47.21 -17.72
#